data_AF-A0A0B1SCH7-F1
#
_entry.id   AF-A0A0B1SCH7-F1
#
_cell.length_a   1.000
_cell.length_b   1.000
_cell.length_c   1.000
_cell.angle_alpha   90.00
_cell.angle_beta   90.00
_cell.angle_gamma   90.00
#
_symmetry.space_group_name_H-M   'P 1'
#
loop_
_entity.id
_entity.type
_entity.pdbx_description
1 polymer ?
#
loop_
_entity_poly.entity_id
_entity_poly.type
_entity_poly.pdbx_seq_one_letter_code
_entity_poly.pdbx_strand_id
1 'polypeptide(L)'
;FSEVIYAPITDESRLRWVAHFTSAENRHVLPLFTSLLNVVCAYDPVGMGLPYNYLLFNDSREPLVEAALQVLIVCLDKDSQPQADDTGYSDNYFINYLGRIHREEDFDFMLKGITRLLSNPLQSTYLPNSAKKVNFHQELLVLLWKCCEYNQQVFQKFLFYVLKTSDVLEILVPILYHITESRNDPS
;
A
#
# COMPACT_ATOMS: atom_id res chain seq x y z
N PHE A 1 6.42 -25.75 -9.75
CA PHE A 1 5.98 -24.48 -9.15
C PHE A 1 5.88 -23.31 -10.14
N SER A 2 6.28 -23.44 -11.42
CA SER A 2 6.25 -22.33 -12.39
C SER A 2 5.10 -22.37 -13.40
N GLU A 3 4.34 -23.45 -13.52
CA GLU A 3 3.30 -23.58 -14.58
C GLU A 3 2.07 -22.69 -14.39
N VAL A 4 1.72 -22.35 -13.14
CA VAL A 4 0.52 -21.53 -12.86
C VAL A 4 0.74 -20.04 -13.18
N ILE A 5 2.00 -19.61 -13.30
CA ILE A 5 2.35 -18.20 -13.56
C ILE A 5 2.22 -17.84 -15.05
N TYR A 6 2.34 -18.83 -15.95
CA TYR A 6 2.27 -18.62 -17.41
C TYR A 6 0.95 -19.05 -18.04
N ALA A 7 -0.03 -19.50 -17.25
CA ALA A 7 -1.34 -19.81 -17.79
C ALA A 7 -1.98 -18.52 -18.32
N PRO A 8 -2.35 -18.44 -19.62
CA PRO A 8 -3.09 -17.30 -20.13
C PRO A 8 -4.38 -17.18 -19.33
N ILE A 9 -4.75 -15.94 -18.98
CA ILE A 9 -5.92 -15.62 -18.17
C ILE A 9 -7.13 -16.31 -18.81
N THR A 10 -7.55 -17.43 -18.23
CA THR A 10 -8.51 -18.36 -18.87
C THR A 10 -9.96 -17.93 -18.62
N ASP A 11 -10.15 -16.87 -17.84
CA ASP A 11 -11.45 -16.42 -17.39
C ASP A 11 -11.52 -14.89 -17.49
N GLU A 12 -12.08 -14.38 -18.60
CA GLU A 12 -12.41 -12.96 -18.79
C GLU A 12 -13.37 -12.44 -17.70
N SER A 13 -14.02 -13.33 -16.94
CA SER A 13 -14.88 -12.96 -15.82
C SER A 13 -14.13 -12.74 -14.50
N ARG A 14 -12.85 -13.13 -14.44
CA ARG A 14 -12.02 -12.99 -13.25
C ARG A 14 -11.93 -11.51 -12.89
N LEU A 15 -12.33 -11.17 -11.66
CA LEU A 15 -12.30 -9.81 -11.11
C LEU A 15 -13.34 -8.81 -11.67
N ARG A 16 -14.43 -9.26 -12.31
CA ARG A 16 -15.58 -8.36 -12.65
C ARG A 16 -16.12 -7.58 -11.45
N TRP A 17 -16.04 -8.17 -10.24
CA TRP A 17 -16.41 -7.48 -9.01
C TRP A 17 -15.55 -6.24 -8.76
N VAL A 18 -14.26 -6.27 -9.12
CA VAL A 18 -13.33 -5.13 -9.00
C VAL A 18 -13.75 -4.03 -9.95
N ALA A 19 -14.01 -4.37 -11.23
CA ALA A 19 -14.49 -3.42 -12.22
C ALA A 19 -15.79 -2.73 -11.74
N HIS A 20 -16.76 -3.49 -11.22
CA HIS A 20 -17.98 -2.90 -10.66
C HIS A 20 -17.69 -2.05 -9.41
N PHE A 21 -16.85 -2.55 -8.50
CA PHE A 21 -16.51 -1.87 -7.24
C PHE A 21 -15.79 -0.53 -7.46
N THR A 22 -14.94 -0.44 -8.47
CA THR A 22 -14.19 0.78 -8.84
C THR A 22 -14.87 1.62 -9.92
N SER A 23 -16.05 1.22 -10.39
CA SER A 23 -16.80 1.94 -11.43
C SER A 23 -17.49 3.21 -10.92
N ALA A 24 -17.91 4.07 -11.87
CA ALA A 24 -18.74 5.24 -11.61
C ALA A 24 -20.13 4.89 -11.05
N GLU A 25 -20.62 3.68 -11.30
CA GLU A 25 -21.95 3.24 -10.85
C GLU A 25 -22.02 3.09 -9.34
N ASN A 26 -20.86 2.80 -8.72
CA ASN A 26 -20.73 2.77 -7.28
C ASN A 26 -20.72 4.20 -6.73
N ARG A 27 -21.86 4.64 -6.19
CA ARG A 27 -22.01 5.96 -5.54
C ARG A 27 -21.04 6.20 -4.37
N HIS A 28 -20.48 5.14 -3.81
CA HIS A 28 -19.54 5.19 -2.68
C HIS A 28 -18.09 5.00 -3.10
N VAL A 29 -17.77 5.01 -4.40
CA VAL A 29 -16.42 4.74 -4.93
C VAL A 29 -15.33 5.64 -4.32
N LEU A 30 -15.59 6.94 -4.19
CA LEU A 30 -14.65 7.89 -3.58
C LEU A 30 -14.51 7.67 -2.05
N PRO A 31 -15.61 7.59 -1.26
CA PRO A 31 -15.53 7.21 0.15
C PRO A 31 -14.81 5.88 0.39
N LEU A 32 -15.00 4.88 -0.46
CA LEU A 32 -14.34 3.58 -0.35
C LEU A 32 -12.83 3.72 -0.58
N PHE A 33 -12.43 4.37 -1.67
CA PHE A 33 -11.02 4.66 -1.97
C PHE A 33 -10.34 5.38 -0.80
N THR A 34 -10.93 6.49 -0.37
CA THR A 34 -10.37 7.31 0.72
C THR A 34 -10.34 6.58 2.06
N SER A 35 -11.35 5.75 2.36
CA SER A 35 -11.38 4.95 3.59
C SER A 35 -10.29 3.88 3.62
N LEU A 36 -10.08 3.14 2.52
CA LEU A 36 -9.04 2.13 2.42
C LEU A 36 -7.65 2.77 2.58
N LEU A 37 -7.41 3.88 1.88
CA LEU A 37 -6.16 4.63 1.97
C LEU A 37 -5.92 5.16 3.39
N ASN A 38 -6.95 5.72 4.04
CA ASN A 38 -6.85 6.24 5.39
C ASN A 38 -6.61 5.14 6.43
N VAL A 39 -7.27 3.98 6.30
CA VAL A 39 -7.05 2.84 7.20
C VAL A 39 -5.58 2.41 7.17
N VAL A 40 -4.99 2.31 5.99
CA VAL A 40 -3.58 1.95 5.82
C VAL A 40 -2.66 3.04 6.35
N CYS A 41 -2.76 4.27 5.82
CA CYS A 41 -1.83 5.34 6.14
C CYS A 41 -1.93 5.82 7.60
N ALA A 42 -3.12 5.77 8.22
CA ALA A 42 -3.30 6.18 9.61
C ALA A 42 -2.89 5.12 10.64
N TYR A 43 -2.65 3.87 10.25
CA TYR A 43 -2.32 2.79 11.18
C TYR A 43 -0.98 2.98 11.89
N ASP A 44 -1.00 2.95 13.22
CA ASP A 44 0.19 3.02 14.06
C ASP A 44 0.42 1.69 14.79
N PRO A 45 1.43 0.89 14.41
CA PRO A 45 1.73 -0.39 15.06
C PRO A 45 2.36 -0.21 16.45
N VAL A 46 2.85 0.99 16.78
CA VAL A 46 3.51 1.29 18.07
C VAL A 46 2.48 1.69 19.14
N GLY A 47 1.38 2.32 18.72
CA GLY A 47 0.28 2.72 19.60
C GLY A 47 0.76 3.66 20.72
N MET A 48 0.73 3.19 21.97
CA MET A 48 1.16 3.97 23.15
C MET A 48 2.68 4.09 23.32
N GLY A 49 3.50 3.46 22.47
CA GLY A 49 4.96 3.54 22.58
C GLY A 49 5.54 2.77 23.76
N LEU A 50 4.74 1.91 24.40
CA LEU A 50 5.17 1.08 25.52
C LEU A 50 5.80 -0.23 25.03
N PRO A 51 6.92 -0.67 25.62
CA PRO A 51 7.49 -2.00 25.38
C PRO A 51 6.45 -3.10 25.65
N TYR A 52 6.41 -4.12 24.80
CA TYR A 52 5.51 -5.28 24.92
C TYR A 52 4.01 -4.95 24.87
N ASN A 53 3.63 -3.76 24.40
CA ASN A 53 2.23 -3.34 24.29
C ASN A 53 1.35 -4.39 23.56
N TYR A 54 1.89 -5.01 22.52
CA TYR A 54 1.20 -6.04 21.72
C TYR A 54 1.00 -7.39 22.44
N LEU A 55 1.69 -7.65 23.55
CA LEU A 55 1.46 -8.83 24.40
C LEU A 55 0.33 -8.58 25.39
N LEU A 56 0.17 -7.33 25.82
CA LEU A 56 -0.82 -6.92 26.80
C LEU A 56 -2.16 -6.53 26.16
N PHE A 57 -2.11 -6.03 24.92
CA PHE A 57 -3.28 -5.57 24.19
C PHE A 57 -3.34 -6.27 22.83
N ASN A 58 -4.50 -6.87 22.55
CA ASN A 58 -4.76 -7.47 21.25
C ASN A 58 -5.09 -6.39 20.22
N ASP A 59 -4.25 -6.26 19.21
CA ASP A 59 -4.46 -5.29 18.13
C ASP A 59 -5.40 -5.86 17.05
N SER A 60 -6.68 -5.51 17.13
CA SER A 60 -7.68 -5.89 16.14
C SER A 60 -7.63 -5.04 14.86
N ARG A 61 -6.82 -3.98 14.80
CA ARG A 61 -6.74 -3.08 13.65
C ARG A 61 -5.78 -3.63 12.59
N GLU A 62 -4.73 -4.32 13.01
CA GLU A 62 -3.74 -4.87 12.07
C GLU A 62 -4.35 -5.76 10.97
N PRO A 63 -5.23 -6.74 11.28
CA PRO A 63 -5.83 -7.59 10.24
C PRO A 63 -6.72 -6.79 9.29
N LEU A 64 -7.39 -5.74 9.80
CA LEU A 64 -8.20 -4.85 8.97
C LEU A 64 -7.33 -4.03 8.02
N VAL A 65 -6.16 -3.57 8.48
CA VAL A 65 -5.19 -2.81 7.68
C VAL A 65 -4.61 -3.66 6.57
N GLU A 66 -4.24 -4.90 6.89
CA GLU A 66 -3.72 -5.86 5.91
C GLU A 66 -4.78 -6.16 4.83
N ALA A 67 -6.02 -6.45 5.22
CA ALA A 67 -7.11 -6.67 4.27
C ALA A 67 -7.42 -5.43 3.43
N ALA A 68 -7.45 -4.24 4.04
CA ALA A 68 -7.68 -2.99 3.33
C ALA A 68 -6.57 -2.70 2.30
N LEU A 69 -5.31 -2.98 2.66
CA LEU A 69 -4.16 -2.83 1.79
C LEU A 69 -4.23 -3.78 0.60
N GLN A 70 -4.53 -5.06 0.83
CA GLN A 70 -4.68 -6.05 -0.23
C GLN A 70 -5.83 -5.69 -1.18
N VAL A 71 -6.99 -5.30 -0.65
CA VAL A 71 -8.13 -4.83 -1.47
C VAL A 71 -7.76 -3.59 -2.28
N LEU A 72 -7.06 -2.63 -1.68
CA LEU A 72 -6.61 -1.43 -2.36
C LEU A 72 -5.66 -1.75 -3.52
N ILE A 73 -4.69 -2.65 -3.32
CA ILE A 73 -3.74 -3.09 -4.36
C ILE A 73 -4.47 -3.75 -5.52
N VAL A 74 -5.40 -4.68 -5.24
CA VAL A 74 -6.20 -5.36 -6.27
C VAL A 74 -7.07 -4.35 -7.03
N CYS A 75 -7.66 -3.37 -6.34
CA CYS A 75 -8.45 -2.32 -6.98
C CYS A 75 -7.62 -1.35 -7.82
N LEU A 76 -6.32 -1.20 -7.52
CA LEU A 76 -5.38 -0.39 -8.29
C LEU A 76 -4.72 -1.15 -9.43
N ASP A 77 -5.03 -2.44 -9.61
CA ASP A 77 -4.42 -3.23 -10.66
C ASP A 77 -5.13 -3.04 -12.01
N LYS A 78 -4.36 -2.67 -13.04
CA LYS A 78 -4.87 -2.37 -14.39
C LYS A 78 -5.21 -3.63 -15.17
N ASP A 79 -4.42 -4.68 -14.99
CA ASP A 79 -4.60 -5.95 -15.70
C ASP A 79 -5.83 -6.73 -15.20
N SER A 80 -6.38 -6.29 -14.06
CA SER A 80 -7.61 -6.80 -13.47
C SER A 80 -8.89 -6.24 -14.13
N GLN A 81 -8.78 -5.29 -15.06
CA GLN A 81 -9.93 -4.76 -15.81
C GLN A 81 -10.17 -5.59 -17.08
N PRO A 82 -11.42 -5.99 -17.37
CA PRO A 82 -11.73 -6.68 -18.62
C PRO A 82 -11.36 -5.80 -19.81
N GLN A 83 -10.63 -6.37 -20.78
CA GLN A 83 -10.26 -5.68 -22.02
C GLN A 83 -11.53 -5.39 -22.83
N ALA A 84 -12.02 -4.16 -22.73
CA ALA A 84 -13.05 -3.59 -23.61
C ALA A 84 -14.30 -4.47 -23.82
N ASP A 85 -15.15 -4.57 -22.81
CA ASP A 85 -16.56 -4.81 -23.07
C ASP A 85 -17.21 -3.48 -23.52
N ASP A 86 -18.02 -3.50 -24.58
CA ASP A 86 -18.89 -2.42 -25.10
C ASP A 86 -19.90 -1.85 -24.06
N THR A 87 -19.78 -2.26 -22.79
CA THR A 87 -20.66 -1.93 -21.66
C THR A 87 -20.25 -0.67 -20.90
N GLY A 88 -19.10 -0.06 -21.21
CA GLY A 88 -18.70 1.24 -20.63
C GLY A 88 -18.04 1.18 -19.24
N TYR A 89 -17.68 -0.01 -18.74
CA TYR A 89 -16.94 -0.19 -17.48
C TYR A 89 -15.41 0.00 -17.61
N SER A 90 -14.95 0.82 -18.55
CA SER A 90 -13.50 1.00 -18.82
C SER A 90 -12.77 1.86 -17.78
N ASP A 91 -13.49 2.59 -16.95
CA ASP A 91 -12.92 3.64 -16.11
C ASP A 91 -12.79 3.17 -14.66
N ASN A 92 -11.58 2.80 -14.26
CA ASN A 92 -11.25 2.54 -12.87
C ASN A 92 -11.07 3.87 -12.11
N TYR A 93 -12.07 4.24 -11.30
CA TYR A 93 -12.04 5.50 -10.57
C TYR A 93 -11.02 5.52 -9.44
N PHE A 94 -10.60 4.38 -8.89
CA PHE A 94 -9.54 4.35 -7.88
C PHE A 94 -8.21 4.83 -8.47
N ILE A 95 -7.86 4.34 -9.66
CA ILE A 95 -6.66 4.78 -10.39
C ILE A 95 -6.78 6.28 -10.74
N ASN A 96 -7.95 6.71 -11.19
CA ASN A 96 -8.21 8.12 -11.52
C ASN A 96 -8.07 9.04 -10.28
N TYR A 97 -8.67 8.66 -9.15
CA TYR A 97 -8.54 9.42 -7.91
C TYR A 97 -7.11 9.45 -7.40
N LEU A 98 -6.43 8.31 -7.39
CA LEU A 98 -5.02 8.24 -7.00
C LEU A 98 -4.19 9.17 -7.88
N GLY A 99 -4.35 9.13 -9.21
CA GLY A 99 -3.70 9.98 -10.20
C GLY A 99 -3.97 11.49 -10.07
N ARG A 100 -5.03 11.86 -9.34
CA ARG A 100 -5.44 13.26 -9.11
C ARG A 100 -5.02 13.80 -7.76
N ILE A 101 -4.44 12.99 -6.87
CA ILE A 101 -3.90 13.49 -5.61
C ILE A 101 -2.72 14.41 -5.94
N HIS A 102 -2.78 15.66 -5.48
CA HIS A 102 -1.76 16.68 -5.79
C HIS A 102 -1.50 17.65 -4.63
N ARG A 103 -2.30 17.59 -3.55
CA ARG A 103 -2.15 18.46 -2.38
C ARG A 103 -0.98 17.96 -1.54
N GLU A 104 -0.17 18.89 -1.07
CA GLU A 104 1.02 18.59 -0.27
C GLU A 104 0.68 17.86 1.04
N GLU A 105 -0.41 18.26 1.69
CA GLU A 105 -0.92 17.64 2.93
C GLU A 105 -1.28 16.16 2.73
N ASP A 106 -1.96 15.84 1.63
CA ASP A 106 -2.37 14.46 1.32
C ASP A 106 -1.15 13.57 1.05
N PHE A 107 -0.13 14.14 0.38
CA PHE A 107 1.13 13.43 0.15
C PHE A 107 1.92 13.21 1.43
N ASP A 108 2.05 14.22 2.27
CA ASP A 108 2.72 14.11 3.56
C ASP A 108 2.07 13.04 4.43
N PHE A 109 0.72 13.02 4.48
CA PHE A 109 -0.03 12.01 5.19
C PHE A 109 0.22 10.59 4.65
N MET A 110 0.10 10.39 3.34
CA MET A 110 0.33 9.09 2.72
C MET A 110 1.77 8.61 2.95
N LEU A 111 2.73 9.51 2.76
CA LEU A 111 4.14 9.20 2.86
C LEU A 111 4.54 8.84 4.28
N LYS A 112 4.21 9.68 5.26
CA LYS A 112 4.48 9.40 6.68
C LYS A 112 3.83 8.09 7.12
N GLY A 113 2.61 7.82 6.66
CA GLY A 113 1.93 6.56 6.92
C GLY A 113 2.70 5.35 6.42
N ILE A 114 3.05 5.33 5.13
CA ILE A 114 3.78 4.23 4.49
C ILE A 114 5.18 4.07 5.10
N THR A 115 5.92 5.16 5.24
CA THR A 115 7.28 5.16 5.79
C THR A 115 7.32 4.68 7.23
N ARG A 116 6.35 5.09 8.08
CA ARG A 116 6.21 4.59 9.45
C ARG A 116 6.06 3.08 9.49
N LEU A 117 5.22 2.53 8.62
CA LEU A 117 4.97 1.09 8.57
C LEU A 117 6.18 0.33 8.03
N LEU A 118 6.84 0.83 6.98
CA LEU A 118 8.06 0.22 6.44
C LEU A 118 9.23 0.27 7.43
N SER A 119 9.32 1.33 8.24
CA SER A 119 10.37 1.54 9.25
C SER A 119 10.14 0.82 10.56
N ASN A 120 8.96 0.21 10.76
CA ASN A 120 8.62 -0.51 11.99
C ASN A 120 9.70 -1.54 12.44
N PRO A 121 10.27 -2.41 11.58
CA PRO A 121 11.31 -3.35 12.00
C PRO A 121 12.66 -2.68 12.32
N LEU A 122 12.86 -1.42 11.91
CA LEU A 122 14.08 -0.64 12.16
C LEU A 122 14.06 0.10 13.49
N GLN A 123 12.92 0.14 14.18
CA GLN A 123 12.81 0.83 15.46
C GLN A 123 13.69 0.13 16.52
N SER A 124 14.75 0.82 16.92
CA SER A 124 15.65 0.33 17.96
C SER A 124 14.99 0.50 19.32
N THR A 125 14.68 -0.62 19.98
CA THR A 125 14.29 -0.64 21.37
C THR A 125 15.41 -1.26 22.20
N TYR A 126 15.71 -0.68 23.36
CA TYR A 126 16.69 -1.24 24.31
C TYR A 126 16.32 -2.65 24.80
N LEU A 127 15.05 -3.02 24.70
CA LEU A 127 14.51 -4.29 25.17
C LEU A 127 14.31 -5.26 24.00
N PRO A 128 14.74 -6.54 24.14
CA PRO A 128 14.62 -7.53 23.08
C PRO A 128 13.14 -7.86 22.81
N ASN A 129 12.78 -7.97 21.53
CA ASN A 129 11.43 -8.31 21.06
C ASN A 129 10.33 -7.45 21.71
N SER A 130 10.63 -6.18 22.00
CA SER A 130 9.71 -5.32 22.73
C SER A 130 8.76 -4.52 21.85
N ALA A 131 9.01 -4.47 20.54
CA ALA A 131 8.15 -3.87 19.53
C ALA A 131 7.52 -4.95 18.65
N LYS A 132 6.25 -4.75 18.29
CA LYS A 132 5.55 -5.59 17.32
C LYS A 132 6.12 -5.31 15.93
N LYS A 133 6.43 -6.38 15.18
CA LYS A 133 6.79 -6.30 13.77
C LYS A 133 5.55 -6.49 12.90
N VAL A 134 5.36 -5.62 11.93
CA VAL A 134 4.33 -5.78 10.89
C VAL A 134 4.79 -6.78 9.83
N ASN A 135 3.89 -7.63 9.34
CA ASN A 135 4.22 -8.71 8.39
C ASN A 135 3.86 -8.39 6.92
N PHE A 136 3.12 -7.31 6.66
CA PHE A 136 2.62 -6.92 5.32
C PHE A 136 3.52 -5.89 4.60
N HIS A 137 4.84 -6.01 4.77
CA HIS A 137 5.81 -5.08 4.18
C HIS A 137 5.86 -5.19 2.65
N GLN A 138 5.63 -6.37 2.09
CA GLN A 138 5.62 -6.59 0.65
C GLN A 138 4.48 -5.82 -0.03
N GLU A 139 3.28 -5.89 0.54
CA GLU A 139 2.12 -5.17 0.07
C GLU A 139 2.30 -3.65 0.17
N LEU A 140 2.97 -3.15 1.22
CA LEU A 140 3.32 -1.74 1.34
C LEU A 140 4.27 -1.28 0.22
N LEU A 141 5.25 -2.10 -0.15
CA LEU A 141 6.14 -1.83 -1.28
C LEU A 141 5.38 -1.82 -2.61
N VAL A 142 4.42 -2.73 -2.80
CA VAL A 142 3.56 -2.75 -3.98
C VAL A 142 2.66 -1.51 -4.04
N LEU A 143 2.07 -1.09 -2.92
CA LEU A 143 1.29 0.14 -2.86
C LEU A 143 2.15 1.35 -3.20
N LEU A 144 3.36 1.46 -2.61
CA LEU A 144 4.32 2.51 -2.93
C LEU A 144 4.64 2.52 -4.43
N TRP A 145 4.88 1.36 -5.02
CA TRP A 145 5.10 1.22 -6.47
C TRP A 145 3.91 1.71 -7.28
N LYS A 146 2.69 1.27 -6.97
CA LYS A 146 1.45 1.70 -7.67
C LYS A 146 1.21 3.21 -7.52
N CYS A 147 1.50 3.79 -6.35
CA CYS A 147 1.46 5.24 -6.16
C CYS A 147 2.46 5.97 -7.08
N CYS A 148 3.66 5.43 -7.27
CA CYS A 148 4.65 5.98 -8.19
C CYS A 148 4.23 5.85 -9.67
N GLU A 149 3.61 4.73 -10.05
CA GLU A 149 3.20 4.44 -11.43
C GLU A 149 2.09 5.39 -11.91
N TYR A 150 1.05 5.60 -11.10
CA TYR A 150 -0.14 6.38 -11.52
C TYR A 150 -0.02 7.88 -11.26
N ASN A 151 0.90 8.28 -10.38
CA ASN A 151 1.22 9.67 -10.15
C ASN A 151 2.65 9.96 -10.60
N GLN A 152 2.88 10.09 -11.91
CA GLN A 152 4.18 10.56 -12.41
C GLN A 152 4.59 11.92 -11.78
N GLN A 153 3.61 12.75 -11.40
CA GLN A 153 3.85 13.95 -10.60
C GLN A 153 4.21 13.67 -9.13
N VAL A 154 3.69 12.60 -8.51
CA VAL A 154 4.12 12.17 -7.17
C VAL A 154 5.55 11.74 -7.25
N PHE A 155 5.97 10.82 -8.11
CA PHE A 155 7.39 10.40 -8.11
C PHE A 155 8.33 11.57 -8.42
N GLN A 156 7.96 12.50 -9.29
CA GLN A 156 8.78 13.70 -9.55
C GLN A 156 8.79 14.69 -8.38
N LYS A 157 7.64 14.99 -7.75
CA LYS A 157 7.58 15.87 -6.57
C LYS A 157 8.15 15.19 -5.33
N PHE A 158 8.02 13.88 -5.21
CA PHE A 158 8.57 12.99 -4.21
C PHE A 158 10.08 12.95 -4.35
N LEU A 159 10.64 12.56 -5.50
CA LEU A 159 12.06 12.60 -5.75
C LEU A 159 12.60 14.03 -5.60
N PHE A 160 11.87 15.06 -6.04
CA PHE A 160 12.30 16.45 -5.85
C PHE A 160 12.26 16.89 -4.38
N TYR A 161 11.20 16.60 -3.63
CA TYR A 161 11.06 16.91 -2.21
C TYR A 161 12.09 16.13 -1.39
N VAL A 162 12.18 14.82 -1.62
CA VAL A 162 13.12 13.88 -1.01
C VAL A 162 14.58 14.17 -1.41
N LEU A 163 14.88 14.76 -2.58
CA LEU A 163 16.23 15.23 -2.91
C LEU A 163 16.53 16.61 -2.32
N LYS A 164 15.50 17.43 -2.06
CA LYS A 164 15.63 18.80 -1.55
C LYS A 164 15.74 18.82 -0.02
N THR A 165 15.00 17.94 0.65
CA THR A 165 15.09 17.63 2.09
C THR A 165 15.96 16.39 2.20
N SER A 166 17.00 16.34 3.03
CA SER A 166 17.93 15.19 3.11
C SER A 166 17.31 13.86 3.62
N ASP A 167 15.99 13.72 3.54
CA ASP A 167 15.15 12.69 4.15
C ASP A 167 14.90 11.49 3.20
N VAL A 168 15.64 11.39 2.08
CA VAL A 168 15.69 10.17 1.23
C VAL A 168 15.90 8.92 2.04
N LEU A 169 16.72 9.05 3.08
CA LEU A 169 17.10 7.94 3.94
C LEU A 169 15.90 7.36 4.68
N GLU A 170 14.86 8.13 4.97
CA GLU A 170 13.68 7.62 5.68
C GLU A 170 12.94 6.54 4.89
N ILE A 171 13.08 6.53 3.56
CA ILE A 171 12.40 5.57 2.67
C ILE A 171 13.39 4.54 2.14
N LEU A 172 14.58 5.02 1.75
CA LEU A 172 15.61 4.15 1.18
C LEU A 172 16.12 3.16 2.23
N VAL A 173 16.29 3.56 3.49
CA VAL A 173 16.81 2.67 4.55
C VAL A 173 15.85 1.51 4.82
N PRO A 174 14.53 1.71 5.03
CA PRO A 174 13.58 0.60 5.10
C PRO A 174 13.60 -0.32 3.90
N ILE A 175 13.63 0.23 2.68
CA ILE A 175 13.66 -0.59 1.45
C ILE A 175 14.92 -1.44 1.39
N LEU A 176 16.09 -0.85 1.65
CA LEU A 176 17.37 -1.57 1.66
C LEU A 176 17.44 -2.62 2.78
N TYR A 177 16.85 -2.34 3.94
CA TYR A 177 16.73 -3.31 5.01
C TYR A 177 15.93 -4.53 4.57
N HIS A 178 14.71 -4.32 4.04
CA HIS A 178 13.84 -5.41 3.56
C HIS A 178 14.51 -6.22 2.44
N ILE A 179 15.16 -5.55 1.47
CA ILE A 179 15.93 -6.24 0.41
C ILE A 179 17.05 -7.09 1.01
N THR A 180 17.75 -6.59 2.03
CA THR A 180 18.86 -7.29 2.68
C THR A 180 18.36 -8.48 3.50
N GLU A 181 17.25 -8.32 4.22
CA GLU A 181 16.58 -9.39 4.96
C GLU A 181 16.11 -10.49 4.00
N SER A 182 15.42 -10.14 2.91
CA SER A 182 14.99 -11.11 1.89
C SER A 182 16.16 -11.85 1.21
N ARG A 183 17.34 -11.21 1.06
CA ARG A 183 18.54 -11.87 0.54
C ARG A 183 19.15 -12.89 1.49
N ASN A 184 18.96 -12.69 2.79
CA ASN A 184 19.46 -13.58 3.83
C ASN A 184 18.44 -14.65 4.23
N ASP A 185 17.20 -14.56 3.72
CA ASP A 185 16.16 -15.56 3.87
C ASP A 185 16.46 -16.75 2.94
N PRO A 186 16.70 -17.97 3.47
CA PRO A 186 17.01 -19.15 2.67
C PRO A 186 15.78 -19.80 1.99
N SER A 187 14.60 -19.16 2.11
CA SER A 187 13.32 -19.60 1.54
C SER A 187 13.27 -19.56 0.01
#